data_AF-A0A923EFY2-F1
#
_entry.id   AF-A0A923EFY2-F1
#
_cell.length_a   1.000
_cell.length_b   1.000
_cell.length_c   1.000
_cell.angle_alpha   90.00
_cell.angle_beta   90.00
_cell.angle_gamma   90.00
#
_symmetry.space_group_name_H-M   'P 1'
#
loop_
_entity.id
_entity.type
_entity.pdbx_description
1 polymer ?
#
loop_
_entity_poly.entity_id
_entity_poly.type
_entity_poly.pdbx_seq_one_letter_code
_entity_poly.pdbx_strand_id
1 'polypeptide(L)' 'MKQTPVEPMTDTPYRIDAVLFDFDGTLTRPGALDFSVIKRAIGCPDGIPVLEFMAGINDDAHRLY' A
#
# COMPACT_ATOMS: atom_id res chain seq x y z
N MET A 1 9.17 5.52 -60.80
CA MET A 1 8.31 5.71 -59.62
C MET A 1 9.14 6.42 -58.57
N LYS A 2 8.75 7.62 -58.11
CA LYS A 2 9.46 8.32 -57.04
C LYS A 2 8.87 7.83 -55.71
N GLN A 3 9.71 7.30 -54.82
CA GLN A 3 9.30 6.96 -53.46
C GLN A 3 8.98 8.26 -52.71
N THR A 4 7.78 8.34 -52.16
CA THR A 4 7.39 9.41 -51.23
C THR A 4 8.12 9.18 -49.90
N PRO A 5 8.76 10.18 -49.30
CA PRO A 5 9.36 10.02 -47.98
C PRO A 5 8.26 9.71 -46.96
N VAL A 6 8.40 8.59 -46.25
CA VAL A 6 7.63 8.33 -45.03
C VAL A 6 8.33 9.11 -43.92
N GLU A 7 7.69 10.18 -43.43
CA GLU A 7 8.09 10.88 -42.22
C GLU A 7 8.27 9.85 -41.08
N PRO A 8 9.40 9.85 -40.35
CA PRO A 8 9.57 8.93 -39.24
C PRO A 8 8.53 9.27 -38.16
N MET A 9 7.55 8.40 -37.97
CA MET A 9 6.73 8.42 -36.77
C MET A 9 7.68 8.29 -35.59
N THR A 10 7.83 9.36 -34.82
CA THR A 10 8.51 9.34 -33.54
C THR A 10 7.66 8.50 -32.59
N ASP A 11 7.82 7.20 -32.66
CA ASP A 11 7.19 6.25 -31.74
C ASP A 11 7.94 6.35 -30.40
N THR A 12 7.72 7.47 -29.72
CA THR A 12 8.30 7.69 -28.40
C THR A 12 7.60 6.76 -27.41
N PRO A 13 8.35 5.93 -26.68
CA PRO A 13 7.75 5.01 -25.72
C PRO A 13 6.94 5.78 -24.69
N TYR A 14 5.81 5.20 -24.29
CA TYR A 14 4.93 5.78 -23.28
C TYR A 14 5.70 5.99 -21.97
N ARG A 15 5.71 7.24 -21.46
CA ARG A 15 6.39 7.62 -20.24
C ARG A 15 5.39 7.78 -19.10
N ILE A 16 5.63 7.07 -18.01
CA ILE A 16 4.92 7.25 -16.74
C ILE A 16 5.79 8.12 -15.84
N ASP A 17 5.26 9.25 -15.37
CA ASP A 17 6.01 10.20 -14.55
C ASP A 17 6.06 9.82 -13.06
N ALA A 18 5.05 9.10 -12.57
CA ALA A 18 5.03 8.57 -11.21
C ALA A 18 4.08 7.40 -11.08
N VAL A 19 4.34 6.53 -10.09
CA VAL A 19 3.42 5.48 -9.66
C VAL A 19 3.29 5.52 -8.15
N LEU A 20 2.06 5.44 -7.66
CA LEU A 20 1.75 5.25 -6.25
C LEU A 20 1.33 3.80 -6.04
N PHE A 21 1.99 3.13 -5.10
CA PHE A 21 1.64 1.77 -4.71
C PHE A 21 0.98 1.79 -3.33
N ASP A 22 -0.08 1.01 -3.18
CA ASP A 22 -0.52 0.56 -1.86
C ASP A 22 0.58 -0.31 -1.22
N PHE A 23 0.59 -0.43 0.10
CA PHE A 23 1.62 -1.17 0.81
C PHE A 23 1.22 -2.63 1.03
N ASP A 24 0.13 -2.87 1.76
CA ASP A 24 -0.24 -4.21 2.21
C ASP A 24 -0.83 -5.07 1.09
N GLY A 25 -0.22 -6.24 0.83
CA GLY A 25 -0.64 -7.14 -0.25
C GLY A 25 -0.29 -6.66 -1.67
N THR A 26 0.20 -5.42 -1.81
CA THR A 26 0.74 -4.88 -3.08
C THR A 26 2.26 -4.93 -3.10
N LEU A 27 2.93 -4.28 -2.13
CA LEU A 27 4.39 -4.35 -1.98
C LEU A 27 4.84 -5.42 -0.97
N THR A 28 3.94 -5.83 -0.08
CA THR A 28 4.20 -6.90 0.90
C THR A 28 3.51 -8.21 0.51
N ARG A 29 4.10 -9.35 0.92
CA ARG A 29 3.46 -10.66 0.79
C ARG A 29 2.47 -10.88 1.94
N PRO A 30 1.39 -11.64 1.74
CA PRO A 30 0.53 -12.08 2.84
C PRO A 30 1.36 -12.73 3.96
N GLY A 31 1.10 -12.33 5.21
CA GLY A 31 1.85 -12.81 6.37
C GLY A 31 3.19 -12.11 6.63
N ALA A 32 3.53 -11.03 5.90
CA ALA A 32 4.74 -10.25 6.16
C ALA A 32 4.70 -9.46 7.48
N LEU A 33 3.51 -9.18 8.00
CA LEU A 33 3.33 -8.55 9.31
C LEU A 33 3.45 -9.61 10.42
N ASP A 34 4.47 -9.48 11.27
CA ASP A 34 4.55 -10.25 12.51
C ASP A 34 3.60 -9.64 13.55
N PHE A 35 2.36 -10.14 13.56
CA PHE A 35 1.35 -9.70 14.52
C PHE A 35 1.75 -9.97 15.97
N SER A 36 2.68 -10.88 16.25
CA SER A 36 3.17 -11.07 17.63
C SER A 36 3.95 -9.85 18.11
N VAL A 37 4.76 -9.24 17.24
CA VAL A 37 5.49 -8.00 17.54
C VAL A 37 4.51 -6.86 17.79
N ILE A 38 3.51 -6.71 16.91
CA ILE A 38 2.48 -5.68 17.03
C ILE A 38 1.71 -5.85 18.35
N LYS A 39 1.25 -7.06 18.66
CA LYS A 39 0.51 -7.36 19.89
C LYS A 39 1.29 -6.99 21.14
N ARG A 40 2.58 -7.37 21.21
CA ARG A 40 3.45 -6.99 22.33
C ARG A 40 3.62 -5.48 22.45
N ALA A 41 3.81 -4.78 21.33
CA ALA A 41 4.04 -3.34 21.33
C ALA A 41 2.82 -2.55 21.82
N ILE A 42 1.60 -3.00 21.50
CA ILE A 42 0.34 -2.34 21.88
C ILE A 42 -0.29 -2.90 23.17
N GLY A 43 0.33 -3.90 23.80
CA GLY A 43 -0.22 -4.58 24.97
C GLY A 43 -1.46 -5.43 24.69
N CYS A 44 -1.69 -5.85 23.45
CA CYS A 44 -2.78 -6.73 23.08
C CYS A 44 -2.55 -8.14 23.66
N PRO A 45 -3.50 -8.70 24.43
CA PRO A 45 -3.39 -10.06 24.94
C PRO A 45 -3.32 -11.12 23.84
N ASP A 46 -2.68 -12.24 24.16
CA ASP A 46 -2.67 -13.43 23.29
C ASP A 46 -4.10 -13.98 23.11
N GLY A 47 -4.39 -14.49 21.92
CA GLY A 47 -5.72 -14.99 21.56
C GLY A 47 -6.75 -13.91 21.17
N ILE A 48 -6.48 -12.62 21.43
CA ILE A 48 -7.31 -11.51 20.95
C ILE A 48 -6.76 -11.01 19.60
N PRO A 49 -7.58 -10.87 18.54
CA PRO A 49 -7.10 -10.27 17.30
C PRO A 49 -6.99 -8.75 17.43
N VAL A 50 -5.99 -8.17 16.73
CA VAL A 50 -5.48 -6.82 17.00
C VAL A 50 -6.54 -5.74 16.76
N LEU A 51 -7.37 -5.91 15.74
CA LEU A 51 -8.40 -4.93 15.40
C LEU A 51 -9.52 -4.90 16.44
N GLU A 52 -9.92 -6.05 16.96
CA GLU A 52 -10.91 -6.19 18.02
C GLU A 52 -10.41 -5.62 19.34
N PHE A 53 -9.12 -5.83 19.65
CA PHE A 53 -8.47 -5.19 20.79
C PHE A 53 -8.51 -3.67 20.66
N MET A 54 -8.09 -3.13 19.51
CA MET A 54 -8.06 -1.68 19.26
C MET A 54 -9.46 -1.06 19.30
N ALA A 55 -10.48 -1.73 18.76
CA ALA A 55 -11.86 -1.24 18.79
C ALA A 55 -12.44 -1.16 20.21
N GLY A 56 -11.93 -1.96 21.15
CA GLY A 56 -12.31 -1.92 22.56
C GLY A 56 -11.56 -0.88 23.40
N ILE A 57 -10.52 -0.22 22.84
CA ILE A 57 -9.85 0.91 23.48
C ILE A 57 -10.77 2.12 23.32
N ASN A 58 -11.30 2.65 24.43
CA ASN A 58 -12.02 3.93 24.41
C ASN A 58 -11.05 5.03 24.00
N ASP A 59 -11.24 5.53 22.78
CA ASP A 59 -10.54 6.69 22.25
C ASP A 59 -11.38 7.95 22.53
N ASP A 60 -11.35 8.42 23.78
CA ASP A 60 -11.96 9.69 24.16
C ASP A 60 -11.16 10.90 23.62
N ALA A 61 -10.00 10.68 22.98
CA ALA A 61 -9.02 11.73 22.72
C ALA A 61 -8.80 12.12 21.24
N HIS A 62 -9.14 11.28 20.24
CA HIS A 62 -8.72 11.55 18.86
C HIS A 62 -9.82 11.79 17.80
N ARG A 63 -11.09 11.98 18.19
CA ARG A 63 -12.18 12.30 17.23
C ARG A 63 -12.46 13.80 17.02
N LEU A 64 -11.48 14.65 17.31
CA LEU A 64 -11.54 16.11 17.13
C LEU A 64 -10.58 16.60 16.03
N TYR A 65 -10.57 15.99 14.84
CA TYR A 65 -10.02 16.60 13.62
C TYR A 65 -10.76 16.11 12.38
#